data_AF-A0A1I0NUP5-F1
#
_entry.id   AF-A0A1I0NUP5-F1
#
_cell.length_a   1.000
_cell.length_b   1.000
_cell.length_c   1.000
_cell.angle_alpha   90.00
_cell.angle_beta   90.00
_cell.angle_gamma   90.00
#
_symmetry.space_group_name_H-M   'P 1'
#
loop_
_entity.id
_entity.type
_entity.pdbx_description
1 polymer ?
#
loop_
_entity_poly.entity_id
_entity_poly.type
_entity_poly.pdbx_seq_one_letter_code
_entity_poly.pdbx_strand_id
1 'polypeptide(L)'
;MLDAVEHLKHKGKPDDLSYRKATPEEEARCRKAEKSKGYAITSNLIGGAVVTAFSFYFAFSFMESFEYAWLIPVVFIALWIGTTIFRIVDFKKSESYEIAEGELTSWSKTNQRRYANVWCEKDEVYLTRLRFLSVFRPKPGLQLYVVRGYRGEGKKPHYFVISAYPDPLI
;
A
#
# COMPACT_ATOMS: atom_id res chain seq x y z
N MET A 1 31.07 -11.26 -14.14
CA MET A 1 29.85 -10.82 -14.89
C MET A 1 28.93 -12.01 -15.21
N LEU A 2 28.92 -13.05 -14.36
CA LEU A 2 28.15 -14.29 -14.55
C LEU A 2 27.10 -14.52 -13.43
N ASP A 3 27.13 -13.77 -12.34
CA ASP A 3 26.28 -14.03 -11.16
C ASP A 3 24.85 -13.48 -11.26
N ALA A 4 24.55 -12.60 -12.23
CA ALA A 4 23.22 -11.99 -12.36
C ALA A 4 22.16 -12.91 -13.02
N VAL A 5 22.59 -14.03 -13.63
CA VAL A 5 21.71 -14.90 -14.44
C VAL A 5 21.14 -16.07 -13.64
N GLU A 6 21.83 -16.57 -12.61
CA GLU A 6 21.32 -17.67 -11.77
C GLU A 6 20.17 -17.22 -10.87
N HIS A 7 20.25 -16.02 -10.28
CA HIS A 7 19.21 -15.42 -9.42
C HIS A 7 17.82 -15.25 -10.09
N LEU A 8 17.73 -15.38 -11.42
CA LEU A 8 16.47 -15.27 -12.17
C LEU A 8 15.72 -16.61 -12.32
N LYS A 9 16.34 -17.76 -11.99
CA LYS A 9 15.73 -19.09 -12.18
C LYS A 9 14.67 -19.43 -11.14
N HIS A 10 14.83 -18.99 -9.90
CA HIS A 10 13.95 -19.36 -8.79
C HIS A 10 13.01 -18.22 -8.39
N LYS A 11 11.76 -18.29 -8.86
CA LYS A 11 10.68 -17.39 -8.43
C LYS A 11 9.88 -18.06 -7.32
N GLY A 12 10.00 -17.57 -6.09
CA GLY A 12 9.20 -18.06 -4.96
C GLY A 12 8.00 -17.19 -4.65
N LYS A 13 7.15 -17.69 -3.76
CA LYS A 13 6.05 -16.93 -3.19
C LYS A 13 6.49 -16.35 -1.85
N PRO A 14 5.91 -15.21 -1.42
CA PRO A 14 6.19 -14.66 -0.09
C PRO A 14 5.91 -15.66 1.04
N ASP A 15 4.96 -16.58 0.87
CA ASP A 15 4.64 -17.62 1.85
C ASP A 15 5.78 -18.63 2.09
N ASP A 16 6.74 -18.74 1.16
CA ASP A 16 7.80 -19.75 1.19
C ASP A 16 9.03 -19.29 2.03
N LEU A 17 9.04 -18.05 2.52
CA LEU A 17 10.14 -17.51 3.30
C LEU A 17 10.11 -17.95 4.77
N SER A 18 11.29 -18.06 5.36
CA SER A 18 11.45 -18.12 6.82
C SER A 18 11.24 -16.73 7.42
N TYR A 19 10.12 -16.52 8.11
CA TYR A 19 9.86 -15.27 8.81
C TYR A 19 10.21 -15.37 10.28
N ARG A 20 10.82 -14.31 10.82
CA ARG A 20 10.92 -14.10 12.26
C ARG A 20 9.87 -13.12 12.75
N LYS A 21 9.51 -13.21 14.02
CA LYS A 21 8.64 -12.20 14.65
C LYS A 21 9.33 -10.83 14.62
N ALA A 22 8.59 -9.79 14.25
CA ALA A 22 9.10 -8.42 14.29
C ALA A 22 9.42 -8.01 15.75
N THR A 23 10.53 -7.30 15.93
CA THR A 23 10.82 -6.61 17.19
C THR A 23 9.84 -5.43 17.39
N PRO A 24 9.68 -4.90 18.61
CA PRO A 24 8.78 -3.77 18.87
C PRO A 24 9.06 -2.54 17.99
N GLU A 25 10.34 -2.26 17.69
CA GLU A 25 10.73 -1.15 16.83
C GLU A 25 10.35 -1.40 15.36
N GLU A 26 10.60 -2.60 14.85
CA GLU A 26 10.22 -2.99 13.49
C GLU A 26 8.71 -3.01 13.32
N GLU A 27 7.98 -3.46 14.34
CA GLU A 27 6.52 -3.42 14.37
C GLU A 27 6.00 -1.97 14.33
N ALA A 28 6.60 -1.05 15.08
CA ALA A 28 6.24 0.37 15.01
C ALA A 28 6.48 0.94 13.60
N ARG A 29 7.57 0.56 12.93
CA ARG A 29 7.85 0.94 11.53
C ARG A 29 6.83 0.33 10.57
N CYS A 30 6.50 -0.95 10.73
CA CYS A 30 5.46 -1.63 9.95
C CYS A 30 4.11 -0.93 10.10
N ARG A 31 3.73 -0.57 11.34
CA ARG A 31 2.50 0.19 11.62
C ARG A 31 2.52 1.59 11.01
N LYS A 32 3.66 2.30 11.03
CA LYS A 32 3.82 3.62 10.36
C LYS A 32 3.68 3.48 8.84
N ALA A 33 4.29 2.46 8.26
CA ALA A 33 4.19 2.13 6.84
C ALA A 33 2.76 1.75 6.43
N GLU A 34 2.02 0.97 7.23
CA GLU A 34 0.61 0.69 6.97
C GLU A 34 -0.27 1.95 7.11
N LYS A 35 -0.04 2.78 8.14
CA LYS A 35 -0.74 4.07 8.31
C LYS A 35 -0.58 4.98 7.11
N SER A 36 0.55 4.93 6.40
CA SER A 36 0.76 5.74 5.20
C SER A 36 -0.28 5.50 4.11
N LYS A 37 -0.83 4.27 4.01
CA LYS A 37 -1.98 3.97 3.14
C LYS A 37 -3.27 4.64 3.62
N GLY A 38 -3.40 4.87 4.92
CA GLY A 38 -4.53 5.57 5.53
C GLY A 38 -4.62 7.03 5.12
N TYR A 39 -3.50 7.69 4.78
CA TYR A 39 -3.53 9.06 4.24
C TYR A 39 -4.27 9.14 2.89
N ALA A 40 -4.29 8.06 2.10
CA ALA A 40 -5.12 7.98 0.90
C ALA A 40 -6.63 7.96 1.21
N ILE A 41 -7.02 7.61 2.43
CA ILE A 41 -8.40 7.69 2.93
C ILE A 41 -8.67 9.12 3.42
N THR A 42 -7.77 9.70 4.21
CA THR A 42 -7.91 11.09 4.70
C THR A 42 -8.01 12.09 3.54
N SER A 43 -7.16 11.96 2.53
CA SER A 43 -7.24 12.79 1.31
C SER A 43 -8.53 12.56 0.53
N ASN A 44 -9.06 11.33 0.49
CA ASN A 44 -10.37 11.06 -0.11
C ASN A 44 -11.53 11.69 0.66
N LEU A 45 -11.43 11.74 2.00
CA LEU A 45 -12.42 12.37 2.87
C LEU A 45 -12.44 13.89 2.68
N ILE A 46 -11.26 14.52 2.61
CA ILE A 46 -11.13 15.96 2.32
C ILE A 46 -11.67 16.28 0.93
N GLY A 47 -11.27 15.51 -0.09
CA GLY A 47 -11.80 15.67 -1.45
C GLY A 47 -13.33 15.49 -1.50
N GLY A 48 -13.86 14.55 -0.71
CA GLY A 48 -15.29 14.34 -0.53
C GLY A 48 -16.04 15.53 0.07
N ALA A 49 -15.49 16.12 1.12
CA ALA A 49 -16.06 17.32 1.74
C ALA A 49 -16.14 18.47 0.73
N VAL A 50 -15.09 18.65 -0.10
CA VAL A 50 -15.08 19.66 -1.17
C VAL A 50 -16.12 19.36 -2.24
N VAL A 51 -16.21 18.11 -2.73
CA VAL A 51 -17.25 17.69 -3.70
C VAL A 51 -18.65 17.90 -3.14
N THR A 52 -18.86 17.57 -1.87
CA THR A 52 -20.16 17.74 -1.20
C THR A 52 -20.54 19.21 -1.09
N ALA A 53 -19.61 20.07 -0.64
CA ALA A 53 -19.84 21.51 -0.56
C ALA A 53 -20.15 22.14 -1.94
N PHE A 54 -19.41 21.74 -2.97
CA PHE A 54 -19.63 22.21 -4.35
C PHE A 54 -20.98 21.73 -4.91
N SER A 55 -21.34 20.47 -4.63
CA SER A 55 -22.64 19.88 -4.97
C SER A 55 -23.82 20.62 -4.33
N PHE A 56 -23.70 21.02 -3.05
CA PHE A 56 -24.73 21.84 -2.38
C PHE A 56 -24.82 23.24 -2.98
N TYR A 57 -23.67 23.88 -3.25
CA TYR A 57 -23.64 25.20 -3.89
C TYR A 57 -24.28 25.17 -5.28
N PHE A 58 -23.98 24.15 -6.09
CA PHE A 58 -24.56 23.96 -7.42
C PHE A 58 -26.07 23.73 -7.35
N ALA A 59 -26.54 22.86 -6.45
CA ALA A 59 -27.98 22.63 -6.26
C ALA A 59 -28.72 23.93 -5.89
N PHE A 60 -28.23 24.70 -4.91
CA PHE A 60 -28.85 25.95 -4.51
C PHE A 60 -28.83 27.03 -5.59
N SER A 61 -27.77 27.12 -6.39
CA SER A 61 -27.60 28.20 -7.37
C SER A 61 -28.33 27.95 -8.70
N PHE A 62 -28.67 26.69 -9.01
CA PHE A 62 -29.21 26.31 -10.32
C PHE A 62 -30.54 25.54 -10.25
N MET A 63 -31.07 25.26 -9.05
CA MET A 63 -32.34 24.55 -8.85
C MET A 63 -33.53 25.23 -9.55
N GLU A 64 -33.55 26.56 -9.61
CA GLU A 64 -34.63 27.32 -10.27
C GLU A 64 -34.49 27.35 -11.80
N SER A 65 -33.29 27.10 -12.34
CA SER A 65 -33.01 27.23 -13.77
C SER A 65 -33.12 25.92 -14.54
N PHE A 66 -33.03 24.77 -13.86
CA PHE A 66 -33.01 23.45 -14.49
C PHE A 66 -33.73 22.42 -13.63
N GLU A 67 -34.84 21.88 -14.16
CA GLU A 67 -35.76 20.93 -13.50
C GLU A 67 -35.09 19.64 -12.97
N TYR A 68 -33.89 19.32 -13.47
CA TYR A 68 -33.13 18.12 -13.10
C TYR A 68 -31.69 18.40 -12.61
N ALA A 69 -31.31 19.66 -12.34
CA ALA A 69 -29.94 20.00 -11.93
C ALA A 69 -29.50 19.30 -10.63
N TRP A 70 -30.44 18.86 -9.79
CA TRP A 70 -30.17 18.14 -8.54
C TRP A 70 -29.62 16.72 -8.75
N LEU A 71 -29.86 16.08 -9.92
CA LEU A 71 -29.38 14.72 -10.20
C LEU A 71 -27.86 14.65 -10.29
N ILE A 72 -27.22 15.70 -10.82
CA ILE A 72 -25.76 15.75 -11.00
C ILE A 72 -25.05 15.64 -9.62
N PRO A 73 -25.32 16.53 -8.63
CA PRO A 73 -24.83 16.40 -7.26
C PRO A 73 -25.02 15.01 -6.63
N VAL A 74 -26.21 14.42 -6.79
CA VAL A 74 -26.56 13.12 -6.20
C VAL A 74 -25.69 12.00 -6.76
N VAL A 75 -25.47 11.98 -8.08
CA VAL A 75 -24.60 10.98 -8.73
C VAL A 75 -23.14 11.12 -8.25
N PHE A 76 -22.62 12.35 -8.15
CA PHE A 76 -21.26 12.60 -7.67
C PHE A 76 -21.07 12.17 -6.21
N ILE A 77 -22.04 12.46 -5.33
CA ILE A 77 -22.01 12.04 -3.92
C ILE A 77 -22.08 10.50 -3.81
N ALA A 78 -22.96 9.84 -4.58
CA ALA A 78 -23.08 8.39 -4.58
C ALA A 78 -21.77 7.70 -5.03
N LEU A 79 -21.14 8.19 -6.10
CA LEU A 79 -19.83 7.71 -6.55
C LEU A 79 -18.75 7.91 -5.48
N TRP A 80 -18.75 9.06 -4.80
CA TRP A 80 -17.80 9.34 -3.73
C TRP A 80 -17.98 8.41 -2.51
N ILE A 81 -19.21 8.19 -2.07
CA ILE A 81 -19.53 7.25 -0.97
C ILE A 81 -19.07 5.84 -1.34
N GLY A 82 -19.41 5.38 -2.55
CA GLY A 82 -18.98 4.07 -3.04
C GLY A 82 -17.47 3.90 -2.99
N THR A 83 -16.72 4.84 -3.59
CA THR A 83 -15.25 4.78 -3.58
C THR A 83 -14.64 4.84 -2.18
N THR A 84 -15.26 5.57 -1.25
CA THR A 84 -14.79 5.67 0.15
C THR A 84 -15.01 4.37 0.92
N ILE A 85 -16.18 3.73 0.79
CA ILE A 85 -16.46 2.42 1.40
C ILE A 85 -15.46 1.37 0.91
N PHE A 86 -15.22 1.27 -0.40
CA PHE A 86 -14.23 0.34 -0.95
C PHE A 86 -12.83 0.57 -0.37
N ARG A 87 -12.40 1.84 -0.21
CA ARG A 87 -11.09 2.16 0.39
C ARG A 87 -10.99 1.82 1.87
N ILE A 88 -12.06 2.02 2.64
CA ILE A 88 -12.10 1.67 4.08
C ILE A 88 -12.06 0.16 4.28
N VAL A 89 -12.84 -0.60 3.49
CA VAL A 89 -12.87 -2.06 3.56
C VAL A 89 -11.52 -2.68 3.17
N ASP A 90 -10.83 -2.12 2.16
CA ASP A 90 -9.49 -2.55 1.78
C ASP A 90 -8.44 -2.25 2.89
N PHE A 91 -8.68 -1.23 3.71
CA PHE A 91 -7.82 -0.83 4.83
C PHE A 91 -8.14 -1.61 6.12
N LYS A 92 -7.91 -2.92 6.10
CA LYS A 92 -7.80 -3.68 7.37
C LYS A 92 -6.34 -3.70 7.82
N LYS A 93 -6.07 -3.07 8.95
CA LYS A 93 -4.75 -3.09 9.62
C LYS A 93 -4.36 -4.50 10.02
N SER A 94 -3.07 -4.78 9.99
CA SER A 94 -2.52 -6.04 10.49
C SER A 94 -2.43 -6.00 12.04
N GLU A 95 -2.72 -7.13 12.67
CA GLU A 95 -2.71 -7.33 14.13
C GLU A 95 -1.28 -7.56 14.64
N SER A 96 -0.51 -8.40 13.94
CA SER A 96 0.91 -8.68 14.18
C SER A 96 1.69 -8.73 12.86
N TYR A 97 3.02 -8.68 12.97
CA TYR A 97 3.93 -8.66 11.82
C TYR A 97 5.05 -9.68 12.01
N GLU A 98 5.35 -10.38 10.93
CA GLU A 98 6.53 -11.21 10.78
C GLU A 98 7.38 -10.65 9.65
N ILE A 99 8.69 -10.74 9.76
CA ILE A 99 9.61 -10.15 8.80
C ILE A 99 10.70 -11.13 8.37
N ALA A 100 11.08 -11.00 7.11
CA ALA A 100 12.24 -11.65 6.52
C ALA A 100 13.16 -10.57 5.94
N GLU A 101 14.46 -10.80 6.02
CA GLU A 101 15.46 -9.86 5.51
C GLU A 101 15.73 -10.13 4.03
N GLY A 102 15.91 -9.06 3.25
CA GLY A 102 16.20 -9.21 1.85
C GLY A 102 16.75 -7.96 1.19
N GLU A 103 17.34 -8.15 0.03
CA GLU A 103 17.97 -7.10 -0.75
C GLU A 103 17.11 -6.72 -1.95
N LEU A 104 16.94 -5.41 -2.18
CA LEU A 104 16.27 -4.92 -3.38
C LEU A 104 17.10 -5.20 -4.63
N THR A 105 16.56 -5.98 -5.57
CA THR A 105 17.21 -6.22 -6.86
C THR A 105 16.72 -5.22 -7.92
N SER A 106 15.42 -4.95 -7.93
CA SER A 106 14.81 -4.00 -8.85
C SER A 106 13.47 -3.51 -8.32
N TRP A 107 13.02 -2.36 -8.79
CA TRP A 107 11.69 -1.86 -8.45
C TRP A 107 11.01 -1.29 -9.69
N SER A 108 9.68 -1.26 -9.65
CA SER A 108 8.85 -0.66 -10.68
C SER A 108 7.73 0.14 -10.05
N LYS A 109 7.16 1.06 -10.82
CA LYS A 109 6.02 1.88 -10.40
C LYS A 109 4.93 1.81 -11.45
N THR A 110 3.71 1.61 -10.97
CA THR A 110 2.46 1.81 -11.71
C THR A 110 1.82 3.11 -11.24
N ASN A 111 0.78 3.59 -11.94
CA ASN A 111 0.09 4.85 -11.62
C ASN A 111 -0.35 4.97 -10.16
N GLN A 112 -0.62 3.85 -9.48
CA GLN A 112 -1.12 3.84 -8.09
C GLN A 112 -0.22 3.10 -7.10
N ARG A 113 0.72 2.26 -7.56
CA ARG A 113 1.45 1.33 -6.69
C ARG A 113 2.91 1.19 -7.10
N ARG A 114 3.77 1.01 -6.10
CA ARG A 114 5.20 0.71 -6.28
C ARG A 114 5.43 -0.75 -5.93
N TYR A 115 6.19 -1.44 -6.76
CA TYR A 115 6.50 -2.84 -6.65
C TYR A 115 8.01 -3.04 -6.51
N ALA A 116 8.41 -3.95 -5.64
CA ALA A 116 9.77 -4.36 -5.38
C ALA A 116 9.97 -5.79 -5.87
N ASN A 117 11.16 -6.08 -6.38
CA ASN A 117 11.66 -7.43 -6.45
C ASN A 117 12.77 -7.58 -5.40
N VAL A 118 12.64 -8.59 -4.54
CA VAL A 118 13.52 -8.76 -3.37
C VAL A 118 14.16 -10.14 -3.43
N TRP A 119 15.45 -10.18 -3.12
CA TRP A 119 16.20 -11.41 -2.91
C TRP A 119 16.35 -11.68 -1.42
N CYS A 120 16.00 -12.88 -0.95
CA CYS A 120 16.01 -13.26 0.47
C CYS A 120 16.82 -14.55 0.68
N GLU A 121 17.64 -14.57 1.73
CA GLU A 121 18.46 -15.70 2.24
C GLU A 121 19.42 -16.38 1.22
N LYS A 122 20.24 -17.31 1.73
CA LYS A 122 21.32 -18.00 0.98
C LYS A 122 20.82 -19.04 -0.03
N ASP A 123 19.59 -19.52 0.11
CA ASP A 123 18.91 -20.37 -0.86
C ASP A 123 17.93 -19.49 -1.67
N GLU A 124 18.23 -19.32 -2.96
CA GLU A 124 17.72 -18.27 -3.86
C GLU A 124 16.19 -18.16 -3.99
N VAL A 125 15.52 -17.40 -3.10
CA VAL A 125 14.11 -17.05 -3.30
C VAL A 125 13.99 -15.63 -3.85
N TYR A 126 13.73 -15.53 -5.15
CA TYR A 126 13.41 -14.25 -5.80
C TYR A 126 11.91 -13.98 -5.70
N LEU A 127 11.55 -12.96 -4.92
CA LEU A 127 10.16 -12.54 -4.78
C LEU A 127 9.83 -11.46 -5.78
N THR A 128 9.01 -11.78 -6.77
CA THR A 128 8.52 -10.79 -7.72
C THR A 128 7.36 -9.98 -7.14
N ARG A 129 7.47 -8.65 -7.22
CA ARG A 129 6.37 -7.67 -7.06
C ARG A 129 5.72 -7.58 -5.67
N LEU A 130 6.51 -7.21 -4.65
CA LEU A 130 5.98 -6.82 -3.34
C LEU A 130 5.67 -5.32 -3.26
N ARG A 131 4.64 -4.91 -2.50
CA ARG A 131 4.25 -3.50 -2.41
C ARG A 131 5.22 -2.70 -1.53
N PHE A 132 5.75 -1.60 -2.05
CA PHE A 132 6.53 -0.62 -1.28
C PHE A 132 5.63 0.36 -0.52
N LEU A 133 5.96 0.62 0.76
CA LEU A 133 5.19 1.55 1.61
C LEU A 133 5.95 2.79 2.10
N SER A 134 7.29 2.82 2.08
CA SER A 134 8.04 3.90 2.76
C SER A 134 9.01 4.70 1.87
N VAL A 135 9.72 4.09 0.91
CA VAL A 135 10.89 4.76 0.27
C VAL A 135 10.57 5.47 -1.05
N PHE A 136 11.05 6.72 -1.22
CA PHE A 136 10.71 7.55 -2.38
C PHE A 136 11.41 7.12 -3.69
N ARG A 137 12.63 6.56 -3.66
CA ARG A 137 13.34 5.99 -4.82
C ARG A 137 14.42 5.01 -4.33
N PRO A 138 14.08 3.74 -4.07
CA PRO A 138 15.07 2.82 -3.51
C PRO A 138 16.07 2.41 -4.61
N LYS A 139 17.35 2.33 -4.24
CA LYS A 139 18.41 1.85 -5.14
C LYS A 139 18.53 0.32 -5.02
N PRO A 140 18.82 -0.41 -6.11
CA PRO A 140 19.26 -1.79 -5.99
C PRO A 140 20.39 -1.92 -4.96
N GLY A 141 20.40 -3.01 -4.19
CA GLY A 141 21.32 -3.20 -3.07
C GLY A 141 20.81 -2.68 -1.72
N LEU A 142 19.65 -2.00 -1.69
CA LEU A 142 19.06 -1.56 -0.43
C LEU A 142 18.53 -2.75 0.37
N GLN A 143 18.93 -2.84 1.64
CA GLN A 143 18.37 -3.83 2.56
C GLN A 143 16.94 -3.45 2.97
N LEU A 144 16.04 -4.41 2.86
CA LEU A 144 14.62 -4.30 3.09
C LEU A 144 14.16 -5.39 4.06
N TYR A 145 13.05 -5.12 4.72
CA TYR A 145 12.25 -6.16 5.37
C TYR A 145 11.07 -6.51 4.47
N VAL A 146 10.96 -7.78 4.12
CA VAL A 146 9.74 -8.39 3.58
C VAL A 146 8.82 -8.67 4.76
N VAL A 147 7.67 -8.03 4.77
CA VAL A 147 6.73 -8.07 5.90
C VAL A 147 5.52 -8.92 5.55
N ARG A 148 5.18 -9.83 6.44
CA ARG A 148 3.93 -10.59 6.49
C ARG A 148 3.07 -10.06 7.62
N GLY A 149 2.03 -9.31 7.26
CA GLY A 149 1.04 -8.79 8.22
C GLY A 149 -0.10 -9.78 8.45
N TYR A 150 -0.29 -10.25 9.69
CA TYR A 150 -1.41 -11.10 10.08
C TYR A 150 -2.68 -10.26 10.24
N ARG A 151 -3.80 -10.67 9.64
CA ARG A 151 -5.07 -9.91 9.65
C ARG A 151 -6.18 -10.57 10.47
N GLY A 152 -5.85 -11.50 11.35
CA GLY A 152 -6.81 -12.32 12.06
C GLY A 152 -7.15 -13.63 11.32
N GLU A 153 -7.84 -14.51 12.03
CA GLU A 153 -8.11 -15.88 11.59
C GLU A 153 -8.94 -15.92 10.30
N GLY A 154 -8.61 -16.85 9.39
CA GLY A 154 -9.29 -17.03 8.11
C GLY A 154 -9.05 -15.93 7.07
N LYS A 155 -8.23 -14.91 7.37
CA LYS A 155 -7.91 -13.82 6.43
C LYS A 155 -6.53 -13.98 5.81
N LYS A 156 -6.45 -13.69 4.50
CA LYS A 156 -5.18 -13.71 3.78
C LYS A 156 -4.21 -12.68 4.38
N PRO A 157 -2.94 -13.05 4.61
CA PRO A 157 -1.93 -12.13 5.11
C PRO A 157 -1.66 -11.01 4.12
N HIS A 158 -1.16 -9.89 4.64
CA HIS A 158 -0.82 -8.73 3.84
C HIS A 158 0.69 -8.62 3.67
N TYR A 159 1.15 -8.81 2.43
CA TYR A 159 2.56 -8.75 2.07
C TYR A 159 2.98 -7.37 1.57
N PHE A 160 4.04 -6.83 2.15
CA PHE A 160 4.63 -5.56 1.73
C PHE A 160 6.10 -5.49 2.11
N VAL A 161 6.82 -4.50 1.59
CA VAL A 161 8.22 -4.25 1.91
C VAL A 161 8.43 -2.87 2.51
N ILE A 162 9.33 -2.80 3.48
CA ILE A 162 9.80 -1.58 4.13
C ILE A 162 11.33 -1.54 4.14
N SER A 163 11.91 -0.35 4.27
CA SER A 163 13.36 -0.21 4.46
C SER A 163 13.79 -0.84 5.78
N ALA A 164 14.91 -1.57 5.77
CA ALA A 164 15.53 -2.07 7.00
C ALA A 164 16.13 -0.94 7.84
N TYR A 165 16.64 0.09 7.17
CA TYR A 165 17.15 1.29 7.81
C TYR A 165 16.02 2.28 8.13
N PRO A 166 16.13 3.03 9.25
CA PRO A 166 15.27 4.18 9.47
C PRO A 166 15.41 5.11 8.26
N ASP A 167 14.31 5.30 7.53
CA ASP A 167 14.29 6.20 6.40
C ASP A 167 14.48 7.63 6.96
N PRO A 168 15.58 8.34 6.64
CA PRO A 168 15.84 9.67 7.20
C PRO A 168 14.79 10.71 6.74
N LEU A 169 13.89 10.32 5.82
CA LEU A 169 12.85 11.16 5.24
C LEU A 169 11.44 10.86 5.78
N ILE A 170 11.29 10.04 6.84
CA ILE A 170 9.97 9.70 7.44
C ILE A 170 9.92 9.94 8.95
#